data_AF-A0A6B3HIQ5-F1
#
_entry.id   AF-A0A6B3HIQ5-F1
#
_cell.length_a   1.000
_cell.length_b   1.000
_cell.length_c   1.000
_cell.angle_alpha   90.00
_cell.angle_beta   90.00
_cell.angle_gamma   90.00
#
_symmetry.space_group_name_H-M   'P 1'
#
loop_
_entity.id
_entity.type
_entity.pdbx_description
1 polymer ?
#
loop_
_entity_poly.entity_id
_entity_poly.type
_entity_poly.pdbx_seq_one_letter_code
_entity_poly.pdbx_strand_id
1 'polypeptide(L)'
;GERLRALVDTWKGLPRLDRKSDDELWHRFSHARSAFSKRRKAHFAALDAQREDARKAKEKLVTEAEALSGSTDWVTTAARYRDLMTEWKAAGRAQRESEDDLWNRFRGAQDVFFAARSEVFAERDAEQGENLKLKEELATEAEKLVPVKDLKAARAVFRGINERWEAIGHVPRDARPKVEGRMQAVERA
;
A
#
# COMPACT_ATOMS: atom_id res chain seq x y z
N GLY A 1 1.56 -28.26 27.00
CA GLY A 1 1.69 -29.65 26.49
C GLY A 1 2.76 -30.40 27.23
N GLU A 2 3.96 -29.84 27.25
CA GLU A 2 5.12 -30.35 27.98
C GLU A 2 4.88 -30.47 29.50
N ARG A 3 4.34 -29.43 30.15
CA ARG A 3 3.93 -29.48 31.57
C ARG A 3 2.99 -30.64 31.91
N LEU A 4 2.13 -31.05 30.97
CA LEU A 4 1.16 -32.12 31.19
C LEU A 4 1.78 -33.51 30.99
N ARG A 5 2.87 -33.61 30.20
CA ARG A 5 3.73 -34.79 30.16
C ARG A 5 4.55 -34.90 31.46
N ALA A 6 5.15 -33.79 31.89
CA ALA A 6 5.89 -33.74 33.15
C ALA A 6 5.05 -34.16 34.35
N LEU A 7 3.78 -33.74 34.42
CA LEU A 7 2.85 -34.17 35.48
C LEU A 7 2.57 -35.68 35.49
N VAL A 8 2.57 -36.35 34.32
CA VAL A 8 2.44 -37.82 34.24
C VAL A 8 3.70 -38.49 34.77
N ASP A 9 4.87 -37.94 34.46
CA ASP A 9 6.15 -38.48 34.93
C ASP A 9 6.30 -38.28 36.44
N THR A 10 5.88 -37.11 36.97
CA THR A 10 5.78 -36.86 38.41
C THR A 10 4.83 -37.85 39.08
N TRP A 11 3.63 -38.08 38.51
CA TRP A 11 2.67 -39.04 39.05
C TRP A 11 3.26 -40.45 39.20
N LYS A 12 3.95 -40.93 38.16
CA LYS A 12 4.59 -42.26 38.15
C LYS A 12 5.71 -42.41 39.18
N GLY A 13 6.33 -41.29 39.59
CA GLY A 13 7.39 -41.26 40.59
C GLY A 13 6.90 -41.13 42.04
N LEU A 14 5.59 -40.93 42.27
CA LEU A 14 5.04 -40.83 43.62
C LEU A 14 4.99 -42.21 44.31
N PRO A 15 5.13 -42.26 45.65
CA PRO A 15 4.90 -43.49 46.41
C PRO A 15 3.49 -44.04 46.18
N ARG A 16 3.36 -45.36 46.05
CA ARG A 16 2.06 -46.01 45.80
C ARG A 16 1.17 -45.92 47.04
N LEU A 17 -0.08 -45.49 46.82
CA LEU A 17 -1.15 -45.55 47.81
C LEU A 17 -1.79 -46.95 47.81
N ASP A 18 -2.81 -47.16 48.64
CA ASP A 18 -3.67 -48.33 48.49
C ASP A 18 -4.30 -48.33 47.09
N ARG A 19 -4.54 -49.54 46.57
CA ARG A 19 -4.98 -49.74 45.19
C ARG A 19 -6.25 -48.96 44.84
N LYS A 20 -7.20 -48.87 45.78
CA LYS A 20 -8.50 -48.24 45.52
C LYS A 20 -8.35 -46.73 45.34
N SER A 21 -7.59 -46.08 46.23
CA SER A 21 -7.31 -44.65 46.14
C SER A 21 -6.47 -44.29 44.92
N ASP A 22 -5.45 -45.10 44.61
CA ASP A 22 -4.59 -44.88 43.43
C ASP A 22 -5.39 -44.98 42.11
N ASP A 23 -6.24 -46.00 41.98
CA ASP A 23 -7.09 -46.21 40.80
C ASP A 23 -8.08 -45.03 40.60
N GLU A 24 -8.72 -44.55 41.67
CA GLU A 24 -9.67 -43.43 41.60
C GLU A 24 -8.98 -42.13 41.18
N LEU A 25 -7.86 -41.81 41.83
CA LEU A 25 -7.09 -40.60 41.56
C LEU A 25 -6.51 -40.64 40.14
N TRP A 26 -6.01 -41.81 39.70
CA TRP A 26 -5.51 -42.02 38.34
C TRP A 26 -6.61 -41.85 37.29
N HIS A 27 -7.81 -42.40 37.53
CA HIS A 27 -8.94 -42.24 36.62
C HIS A 27 -9.29 -40.76 36.44
N ARG A 28 -9.39 -39.99 37.54
CA ARG A 28 -9.66 -38.54 37.50
C ARG A 28 -8.59 -37.77 36.72
N PHE A 29 -7.32 -38.06 36.99
CA PHE A 29 -6.19 -37.41 36.30
C PHE A 29 -6.15 -37.75 34.81
N SER A 30 -6.29 -39.03 34.46
CA SER A 30 -6.28 -39.50 33.07
C SER A 30 -7.47 -38.94 32.27
N HIS A 31 -8.65 -38.86 32.88
CA HIS A 31 -9.83 -38.23 32.27
C HIS A 31 -9.60 -36.74 31.98
N ALA A 32 -9.11 -35.98 32.95
CA ALA A 32 -8.80 -34.56 32.78
C ALA A 32 -7.73 -34.33 31.69
N ARG A 33 -6.68 -35.16 31.66
CA ARG A 33 -5.63 -35.14 30.63
C ARG A 33 -6.19 -35.43 29.24
N SER A 34 -7.02 -36.45 29.11
CA SER A 34 -7.63 -36.85 27.83
C SER A 34 -8.54 -35.72 27.29
N ALA A 35 -9.36 -35.13 28.15
CA ALA A 35 -10.21 -33.98 27.81
C ALA A 35 -9.38 -32.77 27.35
N PHE A 36 -8.30 -32.43 28.06
CA PHE A 36 -7.38 -31.35 27.66
C PHE A 36 -6.73 -31.65 26.30
N SER A 37 -6.24 -32.87 26.11
CA SER A 37 -5.54 -33.27 24.89
C SER A 37 -6.46 -33.22 23.67
N LYS A 38 -7.72 -33.64 23.83
CA LYS A 38 -8.78 -33.52 22.82
C LYS A 38 -9.05 -32.06 22.45
N ARG A 39 -9.27 -31.18 23.45
CA ARG A 39 -9.50 -29.74 23.21
C ARG A 39 -8.31 -29.08 22.53
N ARG A 40 -7.09 -29.40 22.97
CA ARG A 40 -5.86 -28.87 22.37
C ARG A 40 -5.73 -29.26 20.90
N LYS A 41 -5.96 -30.54 20.58
CA LYS A 41 -5.93 -31.03 19.19
C LYS A 41 -6.97 -30.31 18.34
N ALA A 42 -8.19 -30.17 18.83
CA ALA A 42 -9.26 -29.46 18.12
C ALA A 42 -8.92 -27.98 17.90
N HIS A 43 -8.34 -27.31 18.90
CA HIS A 43 -7.94 -25.91 18.78
C HIS A 43 -6.87 -25.68 17.70
N PHE A 44 -5.80 -26.49 17.69
CA PHE A 44 -4.77 -26.36 16.66
C PHE A 44 -5.28 -26.75 15.28
N ALA A 45 -6.12 -27.79 15.17
CA ALA A 45 -6.75 -28.13 13.90
C ALA A 45 -7.62 -26.98 13.35
N ALA A 46 -8.35 -26.27 14.22
CA ALA A 46 -9.13 -25.10 13.82
C ALA A 46 -8.25 -23.91 13.40
N LEU A 47 -7.14 -23.66 14.11
CA LEU A 47 -6.17 -22.63 13.74
C LEU A 47 -5.51 -22.94 12.39
N ASP A 48 -5.15 -24.20 12.15
CA ASP A 48 -4.52 -24.61 10.89
C ASP A 48 -5.51 -24.50 9.73
N ALA A 49 -6.78 -24.88 9.94
CA ALA A 49 -7.83 -24.68 8.95
C ALA A 49 -8.03 -23.18 8.63
N GLN A 50 -8.10 -22.32 9.65
CA GLN A 50 -8.22 -20.87 9.45
C GLN A 50 -7.04 -20.28 8.67
N ARG A 51 -5.82 -20.74 8.94
CA ARG A 51 -4.61 -20.30 8.20
C ARG A 51 -4.63 -20.77 6.76
N GLU A 52 -5.08 -22.00 6.49
CA GLU A 52 -5.22 -22.50 5.12
C GLU A 52 -6.29 -21.75 4.34
N ASP A 53 -7.42 -21.40 4.97
CA ASP A 53 -8.45 -20.59 4.33
C ASP A 53 -7.94 -19.18 4.01
N ALA A 54 -7.20 -18.57 4.94
CA ALA A 54 -6.51 -17.29 4.72
C ALA A 54 -5.48 -17.37 3.57
N ARG A 55 -4.68 -18.45 3.52
CA ARG A 55 -3.71 -18.70 2.45
C ARG A 55 -4.40 -18.78 1.09
N LYS A 56 -5.46 -19.58 0.96
CA LYS A 56 -6.23 -19.73 -0.29
C LYS A 56 -6.90 -18.44 -0.73
N ALA A 57 -7.44 -17.67 0.21
CA ALA A 57 -8.03 -16.36 -0.09
C ALA A 57 -6.97 -15.42 -0.66
N LYS A 58 -5.81 -15.32 0.01
CA LYS A 58 -4.70 -14.49 -0.45
C LYS A 58 -4.11 -14.95 -1.78
N GLU A 59 -4.00 -16.26 -2.00
CA GLU A 59 -3.54 -16.83 -3.27
C GLU A 59 -4.40 -16.36 -4.45
N LYS A 60 -5.72 -16.31 -4.29
CA LYS A 60 -6.63 -15.74 -5.31
C LYS A 60 -6.38 -14.26 -5.56
N LEU A 61 -6.19 -13.47 -4.49
CA LEU A 61 -5.89 -12.04 -4.59
C LEU A 61 -4.56 -11.79 -5.31
N VAL A 62 -3.56 -12.63 -5.05
CA VAL A 62 -2.25 -12.57 -5.74
C VAL A 62 -2.40 -12.90 -7.22
N THR A 63 -3.10 -13.98 -7.57
CA THR A 63 -3.33 -14.35 -8.97
C THR A 63 -4.05 -13.24 -9.73
N GLU A 64 -5.04 -12.59 -9.10
CA GLU A 64 -5.71 -11.45 -9.72
C GLU A 64 -4.77 -10.24 -9.87
N ALA A 65 -4.00 -9.90 -8.82
CA ALA A 65 -3.00 -8.84 -8.89
C ALA A 65 -1.97 -9.08 -10.00
N GLU A 66 -1.50 -10.32 -10.16
CA GLU A 66 -0.57 -10.72 -11.22
C GLU A 66 -1.19 -10.52 -12.61
N ALA A 67 -2.46 -10.90 -12.79
CA ALA A 67 -3.18 -10.70 -14.05
C ALA A 67 -3.39 -9.22 -14.42
N LEU A 68 -3.50 -8.35 -13.41
CA LEU A 68 -3.66 -6.91 -13.60
C LEU A 68 -2.34 -6.16 -13.84
N SER A 69 -1.19 -6.79 -13.59
CA SER A 69 0.11 -6.11 -13.57
C SER A 69 0.49 -5.42 -14.89
N GLY A 70 0.07 -5.99 -16.03
CA GLY A 70 0.31 -5.45 -17.37
C GLY A 70 -0.82 -4.60 -17.94
N SER A 71 -1.87 -4.32 -17.17
CA SER A 71 -3.01 -3.52 -17.65
C SER A 71 -2.61 -2.06 -17.89
N THR A 72 -3.11 -1.48 -18.98
CA THR A 72 -2.96 -0.05 -19.31
C THR A 72 -4.21 0.76 -19.01
N ASP A 73 -5.27 0.13 -18.47
CA ASP A 73 -6.41 0.86 -17.90
C ASP A 73 -6.01 1.38 -16.50
N TRP A 74 -5.33 2.51 -16.50
CA TRP A 74 -4.68 3.06 -15.30
C TRP A 74 -5.66 3.39 -14.18
N VAL A 75 -6.88 3.83 -14.50
CA VAL A 75 -7.83 4.31 -13.50
C VAL A 75 -8.57 3.14 -12.86
N THR A 76 -9.15 2.27 -13.68
CA THR A 76 -9.91 1.12 -13.19
C THR A 76 -9.00 0.13 -12.46
N THR A 77 -7.81 -0.13 -13.02
CA THR A 77 -6.86 -1.08 -12.42
C THR A 77 -6.30 -0.56 -11.09
N ALA A 78 -5.98 0.75 -11.00
CA ALA A 78 -5.54 1.33 -9.73
C ALA A 78 -6.65 1.28 -8.66
N ALA A 79 -7.92 1.44 -9.06
CA ALA A 79 -9.05 1.23 -8.16
C ALA A 79 -9.11 -0.22 -7.68
N ARG A 80 -8.97 -1.18 -8.59
CA ARG A 80 -9.00 -2.60 -8.24
C ARG A 80 -7.85 -3.00 -7.30
N TYR A 81 -6.63 -2.49 -7.49
CA TYR A 81 -5.53 -2.72 -6.54
C TYR A 81 -5.82 -2.20 -5.13
N ARG A 82 -6.56 -1.09 -4.99
CA ARG A 82 -6.98 -0.59 -3.66
C ARG A 82 -7.97 -1.56 -3.00
N ASP A 83 -8.90 -2.11 -3.77
CA ASP A 83 -9.88 -3.07 -3.28
C ASP A 83 -9.19 -4.39 -2.90
N LEU A 84 -8.30 -4.90 -3.74
CA LEU A 84 -7.48 -6.08 -3.46
C LEU A 84 -6.67 -5.93 -2.16
N MET A 85 -6.10 -4.75 -1.91
CA MET A 85 -5.37 -4.50 -0.66
C MET A 85 -6.30 -4.47 0.57
N THR A 86 -7.55 -4.05 0.39
CA THR A 86 -8.58 -4.10 1.44
C THR A 86 -8.99 -5.54 1.73
N GLU A 87 -9.24 -6.32 0.69
CA GLU A 87 -9.52 -7.76 0.78
C GLU A 87 -8.35 -8.53 1.40
N TRP A 88 -7.11 -8.18 1.05
CA TRP A 88 -5.90 -8.77 1.62
C TRP A 88 -5.82 -8.60 3.13
N LYS A 89 -6.09 -7.38 3.62
CA LYS A 89 -6.12 -7.08 5.06
C LYS A 89 -7.24 -7.83 5.78
N ALA A 90 -8.36 -8.06 5.10
CA ALA A 90 -9.52 -8.78 5.64
C ALA A 90 -9.35 -10.31 5.66
N ALA A 91 -8.52 -10.87 4.77
CA ALA A 91 -8.36 -12.32 4.58
C ALA A 91 -7.71 -13.08 5.75
N GLY A 92 -7.35 -12.41 6.86
CA GLY A 92 -6.68 -13.04 8.01
C GLY A 92 -5.18 -13.25 7.77
N ARG A 93 -4.57 -14.24 8.44
CA ARG A 93 -3.13 -14.53 8.33
C ARG A 93 -2.89 -15.99 7.99
N ALA A 94 -2.06 -16.23 7.00
CA ALA A 94 -1.57 -17.57 6.66
C ALA A 94 -0.40 -17.96 7.59
N GLN A 95 0.20 -19.12 7.33
CA GLN A 95 1.50 -19.45 7.92
C GLN A 95 2.55 -18.44 7.44
N ARG A 96 3.53 -18.14 8.30
CA ARG A 96 4.50 -17.06 8.07
C ARG A 96 5.19 -17.14 6.71
N GLU A 97 5.66 -18.33 6.33
CA GLU A 97 6.37 -18.53 5.06
C GLU A 97 5.46 -18.25 3.86
N SER A 98 4.23 -18.78 3.85
CA SER A 98 3.26 -18.49 2.79
C SER A 98 2.82 -17.03 2.78
N GLU A 99 2.70 -16.40 3.95
CA GLU A 99 2.35 -15.00 4.08
C GLU A 99 3.41 -14.09 3.42
N ASP A 100 4.69 -14.36 3.68
CA ASP A 100 5.81 -13.60 3.13
C ASP A 100 5.92 -13.80 1.60
N ASP A 101 5.80 -15.03 1.11
CA ASP A 101 5.80 -15.33 -0.34
C ASP A 101 4.65 -14.63 -1.07
N LEU A 102 3.42 -14.83 -0.59
CA LEU A 102 2.23 -14.24 -1.22
C LEU A 102 2.31 -12.70 -1.18
N TRP A 103 2.82 -12.12 -0.10
CA TRP A 103 2.97 -10.67 0.00
C TRP A 103 3.97 -10.12 -1.02
N ASN A 104 5.12 -10.78 -1.17
CA ASN A 104 6.13 -10.38 -2.14
C ASN A 104 5.60 -10.46 -3.57
N ARG A 105 4.85 -11.51 -3.91
CA ARG A 105 4.20 -11.63 -5.23
C ARG A 105 3.15 -10.56 -5.48
N PHE A 106 2.27 -10.32 -4.50
CA PHE A 106 1.27 -9.26 -4.58
C PHE A 106 1.90 -7.88 -4.79
N ARG A 107 2.95 -7.57 -4.03
CA ARG A 107 3.70 -6.31 -4.15
C ARG A 107 4.44 -6.20 -5.47
N GLY A 108 5.14 -7.26 -5.90
CA GLY A 108 5.82 -7.27 -7.19
C GLY A 108 4.85 -6.96 -8.35
N ALA A 109 3.66 -7.58 -8.35
CA ALA A 109 2.65 -7.30 -9.36
C ALA A 109 2.15 -5.84 -9.32
N GLN A 110 1.91 -5.31 -8.12
CA GLN A 110 1.55 -3.91 -7.93
C GLN A 110 2.65 -2.96 -8.44
N ASP A 111 3.91 -3.24 -8.11
CA ASP A 111 5.05 -2.41 -8.47
C ASP A 111 5.25 -2.34 -9.99
N VAL A 112 5.09 -3.46 -10.70
CA VAL A 112 5.13 -3.50 -12.18
C VAL A 112 4.09 -2.56 -12.78
N PHE A 113 2.84 -2.64 -12.33
CA PHE A 113 1.76 -1.79 -12.83
C PHE A 113 2.02 -0.30 -12.55
N PHE A 114 2.40 0.05 -11.32
CA PHE A 114 2.61 1.45 -10.95
C PHE A 114 3.90 2.03 -11.54
N ALA A 115 4.93 1.22 -11.78
CA ALA A 115 6.12 1.63 -12.52
C ALA A 115 5.77 1.98 -13.96
N ALA A 116 5.08 1.08 -14.68
CA ALA A 116 4.65 1.33 -16.07
C ALA A 116 3.74 2.56 -16.17
N ARG A 117 2.79 2.70 -15.24
CA ARG A 117 1.95 3.89 -15.12
C ARG A 117 2.81 5.14 -14.94
N SER A 118 3.77 5.10 -14.01
CA SER A 118 4.64 6.24 -13.73
C SER A 118 5.48 6.64 -14.95
N GLU A 119 6.03 5.67 -15.68
CA GLU A 119 6.83 5.92 -16.89
C GLU A 119 6.00 6.64 -17.96
N VAL A 120 4.76 6.21 -18.21
CA VAL A 120 3.85 6.85 -19.18
C VAL A 120 3.55 8.30 -18.82
N PHE A 121 3.46 8.63 -17.54
CA PHE A 121 3.17 10.00 -17.10
C PHE A 121 4.43 10.84 -16.85
N ALA A 122 5.60 10.22 -16.72
CA ALA A 122 6.85 10.91 -16.41
C ALA A 122 7.27 11.91 -17.48
N GLU A 123 7.16 11.55 -18.77
CA GLU A 123 7.52 12.46 -19.87
C GLU A 123 6.65 13.72 -19.86
N ARG A 124 5.33 13.54 -19.69
CA ARG A 124 4.38 14.63 -19.63
C ARG A 124 4.62 15.52 -18.41
N ASP A 125 4.90 14.93 -17.26
CA ASP A 125 5.13 15.67 -16.02
C ASP A 125 6.47 16.43 -16.07
N ALA A 126 7.49 15.86 -16.72
CA ALA A 126 8.77 16.53 -16.96
C ALA A 126 8.62 17.72 -17.91
N GLU A 127 7.92 17.54 -19.04
CA GLU A 127 7.63 18.62 -19.99
C GLU A 127 6.86 19.76 -19.29
N GLN A 128 5.82 19.43 -18.51
CA GLN A 128 5.07 20.42 -17.75
C GLN A 128 5.94 21.13 -16.72
N GLY A 129 6.87 20.42 -16.06
CA GLY A 129 7.84 21.00 -15.13
C GLY A 129 8.77 22.02 -15.79
N GLU A 130 9.30 21.72 -16.97
CA GLU A 130 10.13 22.66 -17.73
C GLU A 130 9.30 23.86 -18.24
N ASN A 131 8.08 23.63 -18.73
CA ASN A 131 7.16 24.69 -19.10
C ASN A 131 6.86 25.62 -17.92
N LEU A 132 6.71 25.08 -16.70
CA LEU A 132 6.49 25.88 -15.51
C LEU A 132 7.68 26.79 -15.21
N LYS A 133 8.92 26.26 -15.26
CA LYS A 133 10.13 27.07 -15.04
C LYS A 133 10.21 28.24 -16.03
N LEU A 134 10.01 27.95 -17.32
CA LEU A 134 10.04 28.97 -18.36
C LEU A 134 8.95 30.04 -18.14
N LYS A 135 7.73 29.64 -17.76
CA LYS A 135 6.66 30.61 -17.43
C LYS A 135 6.98 31.40 -16.17
N GLU A 136 7.57 30.81 -15.14
CA GLU A 136 8.00 31.52 -13.94
C GLU A 136 9.10 32.56 -14.22
N GLU A 137 10.04 32.25 -15.13
CA GLU A 137 11.07 33.18 -15.61
C GLU A 137 10.44 34.36 -16.36
N LEU A 138 9.52 34.10 -17.29
CA LEU A 138 8.79 35.14 -18.02
C LEU A 138 7.93 36.02 -17.11
N ALA A 139 7.24 35.43 -16.13
CA ALA A 139 6.50 36.19 -15.13
C ALA A 139 7.42 37.12 -14.33
N THR A 140 8.60 36.63 -13.94
CA THR A 140 9.62 37.43 -13.24
C THR A 140 10.18 38.55 -14.12
N GLU A 141 10.33 38.29 -15.42
CA GLU A 141 10.73 39.32 -16.39
C GLU A 141 9.65 40.40 -16.53
N ALA A 142 8.37 39.99 -16.61
CA ALA A 142 7.25 40.90 -16.74
C ALA A 142 7.04 41.76 -15.49
N GLU A 143 7.21 41.20 -14.29
CA GLU A 143 7.09 41.91 -13.01
C GLU A 143 8.06 43.10 -12.92
N LYS A 144 9.21 43.04 -13.60
CA LYS A 144 10.19 44.14 -13.66
C LYS A 144 9.70 45.35 -14.47
N LEU A 145 8.63 45.20 -15.26
CA LEU A 145 8.01 46.32 -15.99
C LEU A 145 7.20 47.24 -15.06
N VAL A 146 6.92 46.78 -13.84
CA VAL A 146 6.18 47.53 -12.82
C VAL A 146 7.16 48.07 -11.77
N PRO A 147 7.07 49.35 -11.36
CA PRO A 147 6.12 50.36 -11.82
C PRO A 147 6.46 50.91 -13.22
N VAL A 148 5.42 51.17 -14.02
CA VAL A 148 5.56 51.62 -15.41
C VAL A 148 6.04 53.08 -15.47
N LYS A 149 7.22 53.30 -16.06
CA LYS A 149 7.79 54.64 -16.30
C LYS A 149 7.52 55.17 -17.71
N ASP A 150 7.61 54.28 -18.71
CA ASP A 150 7.27 54.55 -20.11
C ASP A 150 6.28 53.47 -20.58
N LEU A 151 5.03 53.88 -20.76
CA LEU A 151 3.95 52.98 -21.16
C LEU A 151 4.17 52.36 -22.54
N LYS A 152 4.74 53.11 -23.49
CA LYS A 152 4.94 52.64 -24.86
C LYS A 152 6.05 51.59 -24.89
N ALA A 153 7.15 51.84 -24.18
CA ALA A 153 8.25 50.89 -24.07
C ALA A 153 7.83 49.62 -23.29
N ALA A 154 7.15 49.78 -22.15
CA ALA A 154 6.66 48.66 -21.34
C ALA A 154 5.71 47.74 -22.14
N ARG A 155 4.78 48.32 -22.90
CA ARG A 155 3.88 47.55 -23.79
C ARG A 155 4.61 46.81 -24.91
N ALA A 156 5.70 47.37 -25.44
CA ALA A 156 6.50 46.69 -26.46
C ALA A 156 7.21 45.47 -25.87
N VAL A 157 7.82 45.59 -24.69
CA VAL A 157 8.49 44.48 -24.00
C VAL A 157 7.48 43.42 -23.55
N PHE A 158 6.37 43.84 -22.94
CA PHE A 158 5.31 42.94 -22.47
C PHE A 158 4.73 42.09 -23.60
N ARG A 159 4.51 42.66 -24.80
CA ARG A 159 4.06 41.87 -25.97
C ARG A 159 5.04 40.74 -26.31
N GLY A 160 6.34 41.00 -26.32
CA GLY A 160 7.34 39.96 -26.59
C GLY A 160 7.45 38.91 -25.46
N ILE A 161 7.19 39.29 -24.22
CA ILE A 161 7.04 38.34 -23.11
C ILE A 161 5.80 37.47 -23.32
N ASN A 162 4.66 38.09 -23.67
CA ASN A 162 3.40 37.39 -23.87
C ASN A 162 3.47 36.41 -25.06
N GLU A 163 4.13 36.79 -26.16
CA GLU A 163 4.36 35.88 -27.29
C GLU A 163 5.17 34.64 -26.87
N ARG A 164 6.25 34.81 -26.09
CA ARG A 164 7.02 33.68 -25.53
C ARG A 164 6.19 32.86 -24.53
N TRP A 165 5.34 33.51 -23.75
CA TRP A 165 4.47 32.86 -22.78
C TRP A 165 3.46 31.92 -23.42
N GLU A 166 2.79 32.40 -24.48
CA GLU A 166 1.82 31.62 -25.25
C GLU A 166 2.48 30.50 -26.06
N ALA A 167 3.74 30.67 -26.46
CA ALA A 167 4.53 29.62 -27.11
C ALA A 167 4.88 28.46 -26.17
N ILE A 168 4.88 28.68 -24.85
CA ILE A 168 5.14 27.62 -23.87
C ILE A 168 3.85 26.84 -23.61
N GLY A 169 3.97 25.51 -23.65
CA GLY A 169 2.87 24.57 -23.44
C GLY A 169 2.26 24.59 -22.04
N HIS A 170 1.58 23.49 -21.71
CA HIS A 170 0.89 23.38 -20.43
C HIS A 170 1.86 23.25 -19.25
N VAL A 171 1.43 23.76 -18.10
CA VAL A 171 2.11 23.63 -16.80
C VAL A 171 1.31 22.68 -15.89
N PRO A 172 1.88 22.20 -14.77
CA PRO A 172 1.16 21.37 -13.82
C PRO A 172 -0.12 22.04 -13.34
N ARG A 173 -1.20 21.26 -13.23
CA ARG A 173 -2.56 21.77 -12.99
C ARG A 173 -2.66 22.56 -11.67
N ASP A 174 -1.90 22.16 -10.66
CA ASP A 174 -1.80 22.78 -9.35
C ASP A 174 -0.98 24.08 -9.36
N ALA A 175 0.05 24.18 -10.20
CA ALA A 175 0.87 25.38 -10.36
C ALA A 175 0.24 26.45 -11.26
N ARG A 176 -0.63 26.05 -12.19
CA ARG A 176 -1.24 26.93 -13.20
C ARG A 176 -1.86 28.22 -12.64
N PRO A 177 -2.74 28.19 -11.61
CA PRO A 177 -3.39 29.41 -11.11
C PRO A 177 -2.39 30.43 -10.55
N LYS A 178 -1.30 29.95 -9.95
CA LYS A 178 -0.27 30.81 -9.35
C LYS A 178 0.53 31.53 -10.44
N VAL A 179 1.01 30.80 -11.44
CA VAL A 179 1.88 31.37 -12.48
C VAL A 179 1.08 32.32 -13.39
N GLU A 180 -0.15 31.95 -13.77
CA GLU A 180 -1.05 32.84 -14.55
C GLU A 180 -1.42 34.11 -13.77
N GLY A 181 -1.65 34.00 -12.46
CA GLY A 181 -1.98 35.14 -11.60
C GLY A 181 -0.89 36.21 -11.58
N ARG A 182 0.39 35.81 -11.60
CA ARG A 182 1.53 36.74 -11.68
C ARG A 182 1.50 37.55 -12.97
N MET A 183 1.24 36.87 -14.09
CA MET A 183 1.22 37.47 -15.41
C MET A 183 0.03 38.45 -15.56
N GLN A 184 -1.15 38.07 -15.06
CA GLN A 184 -2.33 38.92 -15.01
C GLN A 184 -2.17 40.15 -14.11
N ALA A 185 -1.40 40.04 -13.01
CA ALA A 185 -1.14 41.16 -12.12
C ALA A 185 -0.33 42.26 -12.83
N VAL A 186 0.67 41.88 -13.64
CA VAL A 186 1.44 42.83 -14.46
C VAL A 186 0.57 43.47 -15.54
N GLU A 187 -0.30 42.70 -16.18
CA GLU A 187 -1.20 43.23 -17.23
C GLU A 187 -2.18 44.29 -16.69
N ARG A 188 -2.58 44.18 -15.43
CA ARG A 188 -3.52 45.10 -14.77
C ARG A 188 -2.88 46.33 -14.12
N ALA A 189 -1.55 46.31 -13.91
CA ALA A 189 -0.79 47.36 -13.23
C ALA A 189 -0.50 48.55 -14.17
#